data_AF-A0A438FYE2-F1
#
_entry.id   AF-A0A438FYE2-F1
#
_cell.length_a   1.000
_cell.length_b   1.000
_cell.length_c   1.000
_cell.angle_alpha   90.00
_cell.angle_beta   90.00
_cell.angle_gamma   90.00
#
_symmetry.space_group_name_H-M   'P 1'
#
loop_
_entity.id
_entity.type
_entity.pdbx_description
1 polymer ?
#
loop_
_entity_poly.entity_id
_entity_poly.type
_entity_poly.pdbx_seq_one_letter_code
_entity_poly.pdbx_strand_id
1 'polypeptide(L)'
;MVSNTEGGKSFARRDRLLEIEAQVQKWWGEKEIFRADSLKTPPKPGERFFGNFPYPYMNGYLHLGHAFSLSKLEFASAYHRLRGANVLLPFAFHCTGMPVKASADKLSREIQLFGDPPIFPSTPEDQISDPDQELGEEVGENQGVAEKSKGKKSKAAAKASSTKFQWEIMRSYGLSDAEISKFQDPYHWLIYFPPLAMEDLKAFGLGCDWRRTFITTEVNPFYDSFVRWQMRKLKKMGKIVKDLRYTIYSPLDGQPCADHDRASGEGVLPQEYTLVKMEVIPHFPQS
;
A
#
# COMPACT_ATOMS: atom_id res chain seq x y z
N MET A 1 51.37 15.10 11.55
CA MET A 1 50.33 14.95 10.51
C MET A 1 49.80 13.53 10.58
N VAL A 2 48.76 13.31 11.36
CA VAL A 2 48.11 11.99 11.46
C VAL A 2 47.04 11.96 10.38
N SER A 3 47.28 11.20 9.32
CA SER A 3 46.29 10.93 8.28
C SER A 3 45.24 9.99 8.85
N ASN A 4 44.07 10.53 9.19
CA ASN A 4 42.91 9.74 9.54
C ASN A 4 42.27 9.25 8.23
N THR A 5 42.77 8.14 7.69
CA THR A 5 42.07 7.38 6.64
C THR A 5 41.20 6.33 7.30
N GLU A 6 40.00 6.72 7.71
CA GLU A 6 38.94 5.76 7.99
C GLU A 6 38.57 5.09 6.67
N GLY A 7 39.03 3.85 6.49
CA GLY A 7 38.70 3.02 5.33
C GLY A 7 37.20 2.70 5.33
N GLY A 8 36.44 3.36 4.46
CA GLY A 8 35.03 3.03 4.24
C GLY A 8 34.83 1.56 3.89
N LYS A 9 33.73 0.96 4.37
CA LYS A 9 33.36 -0.43 4.07
C LYS A 9 33.33 -0.65 2.54
N SER A 10 34.06 -1.64 2.05
CA SER A 10 34.06 -1.99 0.62
C SER A 10 32.70 -2.56 0.19
N PHE A 11 32.06 -1.94 -0.80
CA PHE A 11 30.77 -2.38 -1.36
C PHE A 11 30.90 -3.27 -2.61
N ALA A 12 32.12 -3.68 -2.97
CA ALA A 12 32.41 -4.39 -4.23
C ALA A 12 31.56 -5.66 -4.46
N ARG A 13 31.22 -6.41 -3.40
CA ARG A 13 30.34 -7.59 -3.51
C ARG A 13 28.89 -7.22 -3.86
N ARG A 14 28.35 -6.18 -3.22
CA ARG A 14 27.01 -5.67 -3.51
C ARG A 14 26.97 -5.16 -4.95
N ASP A 15 27.94 -4.35 -5.32
CA ASP A 15 28.00 -3.74 -6.65
C ASP A 15 28.08 -4.81 -7.74
N ARG A 16 28.85 -5.88 -7.49
CA ARG A 16 28.89 -7.05 -8.37
C ARG A 16 27.53 -7.77 -8.50
N LEU A 17 26.76 -7.89 -7.42
CA LEU A 17 25.42 -8.48 -7.47
C LEU A 17 24.47 -7.59 -8.30
N LEU A 18 24.50 -6.27 -8.08
CA LEU A 18 23.69 -5.31 -8.83
C LEU A 18 24.01 -5.34 -10.33
N GLU A 19 25.28 -5.48 -10.72
CA GLU A 19 25.67 -5.67 -12.12
C GLU A 19 25.05 -6.93 -12.74
N ILE A 20 25.10 -8.05 -12.02
CA ILE A 20 24.53 -9.33 -12.47
C ILE A 20 23.00 -9.20 -12.58
N GLU A 21 22.35 -8.63 -11.58
CA GLU A 21 20.90 -8.38 -11.56
C GLU A 21 20.47 -7.55 -12.77
N ALA A 22 21.12 -6.42 -13.02
CA ALA A 22 20.81 -5.55 -14.16
C ALA A 22 20.98 -6.27 -15.51
N GLN A 23 22.05 -7.05 -15.66
CA GLN A 23 22.29 -7.83 -16.88
C GLN A 23 21.20 -8.89 -17.11
N VAL A 24 20.83 -9.63 -16.06
CA VAL A 24 19.84 -10.71 -16.12
C VAL A 24 18.43 -10.15 -16.36
N GLN A 25 18.06 -9.06 -15.68
CA GLN A 25 16.75 -8.40 -15.86
C GLN A 25 16.59 -7.86 -17.29
N LYS A 26 17.64 -7.26 -17.85
CA LYS A 26 17.65 -6.84 -19.26
C LYS A 26 17.41 -8.03 -20.19
N TRP A 27 18.12 -9.13 -19.98
CA TRP A 27 17.94 -10.35 -20.76
C TRP A 27 16.52 -10.93 -20.63
N TRP A 28 15.94 -10.94 -19.43
CA TRP A 28 14.55 -11.37 -19.20
C TRP A 28 13.55 -10.54 -20.00
N GLY A 29 13.72 -9.21 -20.00
CA GLY A 29 12.89 -8.28 -20.76
C GLY A 29 12.99 -8.50 -22.27
N GLU A 30 14.22 -8.57 -22.81
CA GLU A 30 14.48 -8.75 -24.24
C GLU A 30 13.97 -10.09 -24.79
N LYS A 31 13.99 -11.14 -23.96
CA LYS A 31 13.54 -12.49 -24.35
C LYS A 31 12.09 -12.78 -23.97
N GLU A 32 11.39 -11.85 -23.33
CA GLU A 32 10.03 -12.02 -22.83
C GLU A 32 9.82 -13.32 -22.03
N ILE A 33 10.78 -13.75 -21.21
CA ILE A 33 10.79 -15.14 -20.67
C ILE A 33 9.61 -15.48 -19.74
N PHE A 34 8.97 -14.46 -19.16
CA PHE A 34 7.83 -14.61 -18.25
C PHE A 34 6.48 -14.51 -18.96
N ARG A 35 6.50 -14.37 -20.29
CA ARG A 35 5.31 -14.38 -21.14
C ARG A 35 4.63 -15.73 -21.07
N ALA A 36 3.36 -15.73 -20.67
CA ALA A 36 2.53 -16.92 -20.61
C ALA A 36 1.29 -16.76 -21.51
N ASP A 37 1.24 -17.57 -22.57
CA ASP A 37 0.11 -17.63 -23.47
C ASP A 37 -0.70 -18.93 -23.21
N SER A 38 -2.01 -18.87 -23.41
CA SER A 38 -2.88 -20.04 -23.23
C SER A 38 -2.70 -21.04 -24.35
N LEU A 39 -2.64 -22.33 -24.01
CA LEU A 39 -2.56 -23.42 -24.97
C LEU A 39 -3.94 -23.67 -25.63
N LYS A 40 -3.94 -24.23 -26.84
CA LYS A 40 -5.18 -24.59 -27.57
C LYS A 40 -5.99 -25.66 -26.84
N THR A 41 -5.31 -26.58 -26.17
CA THR A 41 -5.92 -27.65 -25.37
C THR A 41 -5.90 -27.28 -23.89
N PRO A 42 -6.95 -27.60 -23.12
CA PRO A 42 -6.94 -27.41 -21.67
C PRO A 42 -5.76 -28.15 -21.02
N PRO A 43 -5.03 -27.49 -20.09
CA PRO A 43 -3.88 -28.10 -19.44
C PRO A 43 -4.33 -29.21 -18.47
N LYS A 44 -3.56 -30.29 -18.41
CA LYS A 44 -3.72 -31.36 -17.42
C LYS A 44 -3.34 -30.86 -16.02
N PRO A 45 -3.75 -31.56 -14.95
CA PRO A 45 -3.32 -31.23 -13.59
C PRO A 45 -1.78 -31.15 -13.50
N GLY A 46 -1.27 -30.01 -13.02
CA GLY A 46 0.17 -29.75 -12.89
C GLY A 46 0.83 -29.08 -14.10
N GLU A 47 0.18 -29.00 -15.27
CA GLU A 47 0.74 -28.34 -16.47
C GLU A 47 0.60 -26.81 -16.46
N ARG A 48 -0.16 -26.25 -15.50
CA ARG A 48 -0.28 -24.80 -15.33
C ARG A 48 -0.18 -24.39 -13.87
N PHE A 49 0.28 -23.16 -13.66
CA PHE A 49 0.17 -22.46 -12.39
C PHE A 49 -0.30 -21.04 -12.67
N PHE A 50 -1.35 -20.60 -11.95
CA PHE A 50 -1.83 -19.23 -12.04
C PHE A 50 -1.71 -18.58 -10.68
N GLY A 51 -0.75 -17.66 -10.56
CA GLY A 51 -0.55 -16.86 -9.37
C GLY A 51 -1.29 -15.53 -9.48
N ASN A 52 -1.88 -15.07 -8.37
CA ASN A 52 -2.45 -13.73 -8.30
C ASN A 52 -2.13 -13.09 -6.95
N PHE A 53 -1.59 -11.88 -6.99
CA PHE A 53 -1.37 -11.06 -5.79
C PHE A 53 -2.49 -10.02 -5.70
N PRO A 54 -3.12 -9.81 -4.54
CA PRO A 54 -4.05 -8.70 -4.36
C PRO A 54 -3.35 -7.39 -4.74
N TYR A 55 -3.79 -6.76 -5.82
CA TYR A 55 -3.13 -5.58 -6.37
C TYR A 55 -3.08 -4.46 -5.30
N PRO A 56 -1.91 -3.85 -5.05
CA PRO A 56 -1.73 -2.87 -3.97
C PRO A 56 -2.35 -1.51 -4.33
N TYR A 57 -2.69 -0.73 -3.30
CA TYR A 57 -3.16 0.66 -3.47
C TYR A 57 -2.04 1.59 -3.94
N MET A 58 -2.36 2.47 -4.89
CA MET A 58 -1.42 3.40 -5.53
C MET A 58 -1.43 4.78 -4.89
N ASN A 59 -1.47 4.83 -3.55
CA ASN A 59 -1.40 6.07 -2.76
C ASN A 59 0.03 6.34 -2.23
N GLY A 60 1.05 5.73 -2.83
CA GLY A 60 2.45 5.86 -2.45
C GLY A 60 3.32 4.74 -3.03
N TYR A 61 4.59 4.71 -2.63
CA TYR A 61 5.54 3.65 -2.99
C TYR A 61 5.21 2.31 -2.32
N LEU A 62 5.61 1.21 -2.98
CA LEU A 62 5.51 -0.12 -2.39
C LEU A 62 6.55 -0.27 -1.27
N HIS A 63 6.09 -0.46 -0.04
CA HIS A 63 6.97 -0.75 1.10
C HIS A 63 7.37 -2.25 1.21
N LEU A 64 8.36 -2.56 2.04
CA LEU A 64 8.90 -3.91 2.25
C LEU A 64 7.86 -4.96 2.66
N GLY A 65 6.78 -4.58 3.34
CA GLY A 65 5.65 -5.48 3.64
C GLY A 65 4.95 -6.05 2.38
N HIS A 66 4.91 -5.28 1.28
CA HIS A 66 4.42 -5.76 -0.01
C HIS A 66 5.40 -6.79 -0.58
N ALA A 67 6.69 -6.49 -0.59
CA ALA A 67 7.74 -7.42 -1.05
C ALA A 67 7.73 -8.74 -0.27
N PHE A 68 7.57 -8.67 1.06
CA PHE A 68 7.43 -9.87 1.91
C PHE A 68 6.23 -10.72 1.49
N SER A 69 5.06 -10.10 1.28
CA SER A 69 3.84 -10.83 0.94
C SER A 69 3.90 -11.39 -0.49
N LEU A 70 4.46 -10.62 -1.42
CA LEU A 70 4.62 -10.96 -2.83
C LEU A 70 5.67 -12.06 -3.05
N SER A 71 6.75 -12.09 -2.27
CA SER A 71 7.84 -13.06 -2.41
C SER A 71 7.34 -14.51 -2.32
N LYS A 72 6.33 -14.77 -1.48
CA LYS A 72 5.66 -16.08 -1.38
C LYS A 72 5.13 -16.57 -2.73
N LEU A 73 4.53 -15.66 -3.50
CA LEU A 73 3.96 -15.96 -4.80
C LEU A 73 5.03 -16.07 -5.88
N GLU A 74 6.07 -15.23 -5.82
CA GLU A 74 7.21 -15.33 -6.74
C GLU A 74 7.93 -16.68 -6.57
N PHE A 75 8.23 -17.08 -5.34
CA PHE A 75 8.89 -18.37 -5.06
C PHE A 75 8.05 -19.56 -5.54
N ALA A 76 6.73 -19.52 -5.32
CA ALA A 76 5.83 -20.53 -5.86
C ALA A 76 5.85 -20.56 -7.39
N SER A 77 5.80 -19.38 -8.03
CA SER A 77 5.84 -19.24 -9.49
C SER A 77 7.14 -19.81 -10.07
N ALA A 78 8.28 -19.47 -9.49
CA ALA A 78 9.58 -20.00 -9.90
C ALA A 78 9.68 -21.53 -9.73
N TYR A 79 9.21 -22.06 -8.59
CA TYR A 79 9.14 -23.50 -8.35
C TYR A 79 8.30 -24.22 -9.42
N HIS A 80 7.14 -23.67 -9.76
CA HIS A 80 6.28 -24.26 -10.79
C HIS A 80 6.87 -24.17 -12.20
N ARG A 81 7.63 -23.12 -12.53
CA ARG A 81 8.40 -23.04 -13.78
C ARG A 81 9.43 -24.16 -13.88
N LEU A 82 10.17 -24.43 -12.80
CA LEU A 82 11.15 -25.53 -12.75
C LEU A 82 10.50 -26.91 -12.91
N ARG A 83 9.23 -27.06 -12.53
CA ARG A 83 8.45 -28.28 -12.76
C ARG A 83 7.88 -28.41 -14.18
N GLY A 84 8.17 -27.46 -15.06
CA GLY A 84 7.68 -27.44 -16.45
C GLY A 84 6.23 -26.96 -16.59
N ALA A 85 5.64 -26.37 -15.56
CA ALA A 85 4.29 -25.81 -15.67
C ALA A 85 4.31 -24.49 -16.47
N ASN A 86 3.26 -24.25 -17.26
CA ASN A 86 2.99 -22.93 -17.84
C ASN A 86 2.53 -21.99 -16.73
N VAL A 87 3.40 -21.06 -16.33
CA VAL A 87 3.19 -20.17 -15.19
C VAL A 87 2.73 -18.80 -15.64
N LEU A 88 1.51 -18.43 -15.27
CA LEU A 88 1.00 -17.07 -15.42
C LEU A 88 1.03 -16.36 -14.06
N LEU A 89 1.79 -15.27 -13.99
CA LEU A 89 1.80 -14.32 -12.89
C LEU A 89 1.56 -12.92 -13.47
N PRO A 90 0.33 -12.39 -13.45
CA PRO A 90 0.05 -11.01 -13.79
C PRO A 90 0.16 -10.13 -12.55
N PHE A 91 0.28 -8.82 -12.77
CA PHE A 91 0.25 -7.83 -11.71
C PHE A 91 -0.52 -6.59 -12.18
N ALA A 92 -1.38 -6.07 -11.33
CA ALA A 92 -2.19 -4.87 -11.58
C ALA A 92 -2.06 -3.90 -10.40
N PHE A 93 -2.66 -2.72 -10.53
CA PHE A 93 -2.50 -1.63 -9.56
C PHE A 93 -3.86 -1.07 -9.13
N HIS A 94 -4.13 -1.06 -7.82
CA HIS A 94 -5.40 -0.61 -7.27
C HIS A 94 -5.43 0.92 -7.19
N CYS A 95 -6.28 1.53 -8.00
CA CYS A 95 -6.51 2.98 -7.97
C CYS A 95 -7.94 3.33 -7.56
N THR A 96 -8.83 2.33 -7.42
CA THR A 96 -10.21 2.52 -6.98
C THR A 96 -10.27 2.62 -5.47
N GLY A 97 -11.12 3.49 -4.93
CA GLY A 97 -11.37 3.62 -3.50
C GLY A 97 -10.87 4.94 -2.92
N MET A 98 -11.11 5.12 -1.62
CA MET A 98 -10.82 6.37 -0.91
C MET A 98 -9.35 6.65 -0.61
N PRO A 99 -8.40 5.70 -0.47
CA PRO A 99 -7.05 6.03 -0.04
C PRO A 99 -6.34 7.10 -0.88
N VAL A 100 -6.43 7.01 -2.21
CA VAL A 100 -5.83 8.01 -3.12
C VAL A 100 -6.52 9.37 -2.95
N LYS A 101 -7.85 9.39 -2.94
CA LYS A 101 -8.65 10.62 -2.78
C LYS A 101 -8.40 11.29 -1.42
N ALA A 102 -8.36 10.51 -0.34
CA ALA A 102 -8.08 10.99 1.00
C ALA A 102 -6.68 11.60 1.13
N SER A 103 -5.66 11.01 0.50
CA SER A 103 -4.32 11.59 0.44
C SER A 103 -4.29 12.90 -0.37
N ALA A 104 -4.98 12.95 -1.51
CA ALA A 104 -5.10 14.16 -2.33
C ALA A 104 -5.86 15.30 -1.61
N ASP A 105 -6.95 14.97 -0.92
CA ASP A 105 -7.73 15.93 -0.14
C ASP A 105 -6.98 16.41 1.11
N LYS A 106 -6.13 15.55 1.71
CA LYS A 106 -5.22 15.94 2.79
C LYS A 106 -4.18 16.96 2.30
N LEU A 107 -3.56 16.73 1.13
CA LEU A 107 -2.65 17.72 0.52
C LEU A 107 -3.36 19.02 0.21
N SER A 108 -4.55 18.96 -0.41
CA SER A 108 -5.33 20.15 -0.76
C SER A 108 -5.65 21.00 0.47
N ARG A 109 -6.01 20.35 1.59
CA ARG A 109 -6.27 21.03 2.86
C ARG A 109 -5.01 21.63 3.47
N GLU A 110 -3.89 20.91 3.46
CA GLU A 110 -2.61 21.43 3.96
C GLU A 110 -2.19 22.68 3.18
N ILE A 111 -2.33 22.67 1.86
CA ILE A 111 -2.04 23.81 0.99
C ILE A 111 -2.97 24.99 1.29
N GLN A 112 -4.27 24.74 1.45
CA GLN A 112 -5.23 25.78 1.80
C GLN A 112 -4.97 26.44 3.16
N LEU A 113 -4.49 25.66 4.14
CA LEU A 113 -4.25 26.15 5.50
C LEU A 113 -2.88 26.80 5.69
N PHE A 114 -1.85 26.29 5.00
CA PHE A 114 -0.45 26.64 5.28
C PHE A 114 0.31 27.24 4.10
N GLY A 115 -0.29 27.29 2.89
CA GLY A 115 0.32 27.84 1.67
C GLY A 115 0.88 26.78 0.70
N ASP A 116 1.41 27.24 -0.43
CA ASP A 116 2.05 26.41 -1.47
C ASP A 116 3.44 27.00 -1.82
N PRO A 117 4.56 26.52 -1.23
CA PRO A 117 4.65 25.40 -0.29
C PRO A 117 4.14 25.73 1.12
N PRO A 118 3.67 24.72 1.89
CA PRO A 118 3.11 24.93 3.21
C PRO A 118 4.19 25.24 4.26
N ILE A 119 3.87 26.19 5.16
CA ILE A 119 4.67 26.52 6.34
C ILE A 119 3.95 25.98 7.57
N PHE A 120 4.40 24.83 8.08
CA PHE A 120 3.79 24.19 9.25
C PHE A 120 4.25 24.83 10.56
N PRO A 121 3.38 24.87 11.60
CA PRO A 121 3.79 25.30 12.92
C PRO A 121 4.81 24.31 13.50
N SER A 122 6.00 24.80 13.85
CA SER A 122 7.06 23.97 14.44
C SER A 122 6.59 23.40 15.78
N THR A 123 6.62 22.07 15.94
CA THR A 123 6.49 21.46 17.27
C THR A 123 7.88 21.36 17.92
N PRO A 124 8.01 21.47 19.26
CA PRO A 124 9.31 21.39 19.94
C PRO A 124 10.06 20.07 19.72
N GLU A 125 9.38 19.04 19.25
CA GLU A 125 9.90 17.69 19.01
C GLU A 125 10.64 17.56 17.66
N ASP A 126 10.48 18.52 16.73
CA ASP A 126 11.08 18.45 15.38
C ASP A 126 12.57 18.85 15.34
N GLN A 127 13.16 19.22 16.48
CA GLN A 127 14.57 19.64 16.57
C GLN A 127 15.54 18.52 16.97
N ILE A 128 15.04 17.30 17.21
CA ILE A 128 15.89 16.16 17.62
C ILE A 128 15.58 14.94 16.74
N SER A 129 16.07 14.97 15.50
CA SER A 129 16.34 13.74 14.77
C SER A 129 17.45 13.96 13.76
N ASP A 130 18.67 14.14 14.29
CA ASP A 130 19.87 13.80 13.54
C ASP A 130 20.15 12.31 13.82
N PRO A 131 20.07 11.39 12.84
CA PRO A 131 20.23 9.95 13.09
C PRO A 131 21.68 9.52 13.36
N ASP A 132 22.65 10.41 13.22
CA ASP A 132 24.07 10.09 13.32
C ASP A 132 24.68 10.64 14.61
N GLN A 133 24.34 10.07 15.77
CA GLN A 133 25.25 10.06 16.91
C GLN A 133 24.89 8.96 17.94
N GLU A 134 25.94 8.21 18.30
CA GLU A 134 26.07 7.27 19.43
C GLU A 134 25.51 5.84 19.26
N LEU A 135 26.32 4.97 18.64
CA LEU A 135 26.42 3.56 19.03
C LEU A 135 27.69 3.41 19.90
N GLY A 136 27.53 3.64 21.20
CA GLY A 136 28.47 3.20 22.22
C GLY A 136 28.22 1.72 22.54
N GLU A 137 29.31 0.95 22.51
CA GLU A 137 29.40 -0.47 22.82
C GLU A 137 28.95 -0.78 24.26
N GLU A 138 28.19 -1.86 24.47
CA GLU A 138 28.40 -2.75 25.64
C GLU A 138 28.11 -4.21 25.26
N VAL A 139 29.07 -5.06 25.60
CA VAL A 139 29.09 -6.52 25.45
C VAL A 139 28.63 -7.17 26.76
N GLY A 140 27.78 -8.19 26.68
CA GLY A 140 27.47 -9.05 27.83
C GLY A 140 26.68 -10.31 27.44
N GLU A 141 27.36 -11.45 27.43
CA GLU A 141 26.79 -12.80 27.30
C GLU A 141 25.93 -13.17 28.53
N ASN A 142 24.78 -13.84 28.35
CA ASN A 142 24.56 -15.22 28.80
C ASN A 142 23.16 -15.80 28.47
N GLN A 143 23.10 -17.12 28.60
CA GLN A 143 22.14 -18.11 28.11
C GLN A 143 20.71 -18.12 28.70
N GLY A 144 19.74 -18.60 27.90
CA GLY A 144 18.86 -19.70 28.31
C GLY A 144 17.39 -19.40 28.70
N VAL A 145 16.50 -20.16 28.05
CA VAL A 145 15.17 -20.66 28.49
C VAL A 145 13.90 -19.97 27.94
N ALA A 146 12.93 -20.84 27.67
CA ALA A 146 11.83 -20.78 26.72
C ALA A 146 10.54 -20.07 27.19
N GLU A 147 9.66 -19.88 26.20
CA GLU A 147 8.19 -19.80 26.28
C GLU A 147 7.51 -18.58 26.92
N LYS A 148 6.91 -17.72 26.06
CA LYS A 148 5.45 -17.60 25.85
C LYS A 148 5.12 -16.42 24.94
N SER A 149 4.66 -16.75 23.73
CA SER A 149 4.05 -15.83 22.78
C SER A 149 2.66 -15.42 23.27
N LYS A 150 2.56 -14.20 23.84
CA LYS A 150 1.29 -13.47 23.96
C LYS A 150 1.32 -12.26 23.03
N GLY A 151 0.93 -12.49 21.78
CA GLY A 151 0.66 -11.42 20.83
C GLY A 151 -0.62 -10.68 21.23
N LYS A 152 -0.50 -9.44 21.69
CA LYS A 152 -1.57 -8.43 21.69
C LYS A 152 -0.95 -7.03 21.80
N LYS A 153 -1.41 -6.13 20.92
CA LYS A 153 -1.10 -4.68 20.79
C LYS A 153 0.17 -4.32 19.99
N SER A 154 0.15 -4.46 18.67
CA SER A 154 1.22 -3.91 17.81
C SER A 154 0.77 -2.99 16.65
N LYS A 155 -0.54 -2.87 16.34
CA LYS A 155 -0.99 -1.91 15.31
C LYS A 155 -1.25 -0.48 15.82
N ALA A 156 -1.56 -0.31 17.12
CA ALA A 156 -1.90 1.01 17.69
C ALA A 156 -0.68 1.77 18.24
N ALA A 157 0.32 1.07 18.77
CA ALA A 157 1.51 1.69 19.37
C ALA A 157 2.49 2.26 18.31
N ALA A 158 2.47 1.75 17.08
CA ALA A 158 3.31 2.25 15.99
C ALA A 158 2.81 3.58 15.37
N LYS A 159 1.64 4.09 15.80
CA LYS A 159 1.06 5.36 15.31
C LYS A 159 1.30 6.55 16.26
N ALA A 160 2.06 6.37 17.34
CA ALA A 160 2.45 7.45 18.26
C ALA A 160 3.79 8.12 17.87
N SER A 161 4.22 7.97 16.62
CA SER A 161 5.29 8.79 16.02
C SER A 161 4.65 10.05 15.45
N SER A 162 5.32 11.20 15.57
CA SER A 162 4.84 12.54 15.21
C SER A 162 3.94 12.55 13.96
N THR A 163 2.83 13.29 14.02
CA THR A 163 1.82 13.32 12.94
C THR A 163 2.42 14.01 11.71
N LYS A 164 3.17 13.26 10.88
CA LYS A 164 3.78 13.80 9.67
C LYS A 164 2.69 14.30 8.72
N PHE A 165 2.86 15.53 8.25
CA PHE A 165 1.99 16.11 7.24
C PHE A 165 2.13 15.35 5.92
N GLN A 166 1.08 15.31 5.12
CA GLN A 166 1.13 14.59 3.83
C GLN A 166 2.18 15.21 2.91
N TRP A 167 2.30 16.54 2.92
CA TRP A 167 3.33 17.25 2.18
C TRP A 167 4.75 16.79 2.54
N GLU A 168 5.05 16.61 3.83
CA GLU A 168 6.37 16.14 4.29
C GLU A 168 6.66 14.70 3.86
N ILE A 169 5.64 13.84 3.86
CA ILE A 169 5.74 12.48 3.32
C ILE A 169 6.08 12.52 1.83
N MET A 170 5.42 13.39 1.06
CA MET A 170 5.68 13.55 -0.37
C MET A 170 7.08 14.11 -0.63
N ARG A 171 7.55 15.07 0.18
CA ARG A 171 8.95 15.54 0.13
C ARG A 171 9.96 14.43 0.44
N SER A 172 9.65 13.53 1.37
CA SER A 172 10.52 12.39 1.71
C SER A 172 10.71 11.40 0.55
N TYR A 173 9.84 11.46 -0.46
CA TYR A 173 10.00 10.72 -1.72
C TYR A 173 10.95 11.40 -2.71
N GLY A 174 11.53 12.56 -2.36
CA GLY A 174 12.41 13.32 -3.22
C GLY A 174 11.68 14.19 -4.25
N LEU A 175 10.37 14.39 -4.10
CA LEU A 175 9.57 15.25 -4.97
C LEU A 175 9.85 16.73 -4.71
N SER A 176 9.94 17.52 -5.77
CA SER A 176 10.00 18.98 -5.65
C SER A 176 8.64 19.56 -5.24
N ASP A 177 8.65 20.73 -4.58
CA ASP A 177 7.41 21.38 -4.13
C ASP A 177 6.40 21.58 -5.27
N ALA A 178 6.87 22.01 -6.44
CA ALA A 178 6.03 22.20 -7.62
C ALA A 178 5.42 20.89 -8.17
N GLU A 179 6.04 19.74 -7.91
CA GLU A 179 5.46 18.44 -8.25
C GLU A 179 4.43 18.01 -7.21
N ILE A 180 4.71 18.23 -5.92
CA ILE A 180 3.80 17.86 -4.83
C ILE A 180 2.45 18.58 -4.99
N SER A 181 2.44 19.85 -5.39
CA SER A 181 1.19 20.61 -5.59
C SER A 181 0.25 19.97 -6.62
N LYS A 182 0.77 19.19 -7.59
CA LYS A 182 -0.04 18.48 -8.60
C LYS A 182 -0.82 17.30 -8.01
N PHE A 183 -0.39 16.75 -6.88
CA PHE A 183 -1.06 15.64 -6.19
C PHE A 183 -2.32 16.05 -5.42
N GLN A 184 -2.70 17.33 -5.45
CA GLN A 184 -4.06 17.75 -5.09
C GLN A 184 -5.11 17.10 -6.01
N ASP A 185 -4.75 16.85 -7.27
CA ASP A 185 -5.57 16.10 -8.19
C ASP A 185 -5.37 14.59 -7.99
N PRO A 186 -6.39 13.82 -7.55
CA PRO A 186 -6.27 12.37 -7.39
C PRO A 186 -5.89 11.66 -8.70
N TYR A 187 -6.24 12.19 -9.88
CA TYR A 187 -5.87 11.58 -11.16
C TYR A 187 -4.36 11.66 -11.44
N HIS A 188 -3.64 12.61 -10.83
CA HIS A 188 -2.18 12.68 -10.95
C HIS A 188 -1.50 11.46 -10.31
N TRP A 189 -2.05 10.93 -9.22
CA TRP A 189 -1.55 9.73 -8.55
C TRP A 189 -1.61 8.50 -9.46
N LEU A 190 -2.66 8.38 -10.27
CA LEU A 190 -2.92 7.26 -11.18
C LEU A 190 -1.91 7.19 -12.32
N ILE A 191 -1.28 8.30 -12.69
CA ILE A 191 -0.25 8.34 -13.72
C ILE A 191 1.17 8.33 -13.15
N TYR A 192 1.33 8.72 -11.88
CA TYR A 192 2.64 8.83 -11.24
C TYR A 192 3.08 7.51 -10.59
N PHE A 193 2.29 6.96 -9.66
CA PHE A 193 2.72 5.81 -8.86
C PHE A 193 2.70 4.45 -9.60
N PRO A 194 1.72 4.13 -10.46
CA PRO A 194 1.69 2.81 -11.11
C PRO A 194 2.91 2.50 -12.00
N PRO A 195 3.41 3.43 -12.84
CA PRO A 195 4.64 3.19 -13.60
C PRO A 195 5.86 2.96 -12.69
N LEU A 196 6.02 3.75 -11.63
CA LEU A 196 7.12 3.59 -10.67
C LEU A 196 7.03 2.26 -9.91
N ALA A 197 5.84 1.88 -9.46
CA ALA A 197 5.62 0.58 -8.82
C ALA A 197 5.95 -0.58 -9.77
N MET A 198 5.66 -0.45 -11.07
CA MET A 198 6.07 -1.44 -12.07
C MET A 198 7.60 -1.50 -12.22
N GLU A 199 8.28 -0.36 -12.24
CA GLU A 199 9.75 -0.29 -12.29
C GLU A 199 10.38 -0.92 -11.06
N ASP A 200 9.89 -0.60 -9.87
CA ASP A 200 10.35 -1.20 -8.60
C ASP A 200 10.16 -2.72 -8.59
N LEU A 201 9.03 -3.22 -9.07
CA LEU A 201 8.76 -4.65 -9.14
C LEU A 201 9.62 -5.36 -10.21
N LYS A 202 9.95 -4.68 -11.31
CA LYS A 202 10.91 -5.19 -12.31
C LYS A 202 12.32 -5.24 -11.73
N ALA A 203 12.73 -4.19 -11.00
CA ALA A 203 14.01 -4.12 -10.31
C ALA A 203 14.11 -5.17 -9.18
N PHE A 204 12.99 -5.49 -8.52
CA PHE A 204 12.87 -6.62 -7.59
C PHE A 204 13.04 -7.98 -8.28
N GLY A 205 12.88 -8.06 -9.60
CA GLY A 205 12.99 -9.30 -10.37
C GLY A 205 11.70 -10.13 -10.39
N LEU A 206 10.53 -9.50 -10.22
CA LEU A 206 9.25 -10.20 -10.28
C LEU A 206 9.05 -10.85 -11.65
N GLY A 207 8.78 -12.15 -11.68
CA GLY A 207 8.55 -12.92 -12.90
C GLY A 207 7.15 -12.69 -13.49
N CYS A 208 6.80 -11.44 -13.79
CA CYS A 208 5.46 -11.03 -14.18
C CYS A 208 5.29 -10.93 -15.71
N ASP A 209 4.10 -11.28 -16.21
CA ASP A 209 3.66 -10.96 -17.57
C ASP A 209 3.05 -9.53 -17.60
N TRP A 210 3.92 -8.54 -17.78
CA TRP A 210 3.57 -7.11 -17.75
C TRP A 210 2.57 -6.65 -18.81
N ARG A 211 2.34 -7.45 -19.87
CA ARG A 211 1.32 -7.15 -20.91
C ARG A 211 -0.09 -7.18 -20.35
N ARG A 212 -0.28 -7.80 -19.18
CA ARG A 212 -1.57 -7.97 -18.50
C ARG A 212 -1.77 -6.98 -17.37
N THR A 213 -0.89 -5.98 -17.26
CA THR A 213 -0.96 -4.94 -16.24
C THR A 213 -2.01 -3.89 -16.59
N PHE A 214 -2.73 -3.43 -15.57
CA PHE A 214 -3.77 -2.42 -15.71
C PHE A 214 -4.02 -1.68 -14.38
N ILE A 215 -4.74 -0.57 -14.45
CA ILE A 215 -5.30 0.16 -13.29
C ILE A 215 -6.82 -0.05 -13.22
N THR A 216 -7.41 0.18 -12.04
CA THR A 216 -8.78 -0.27 -11.73
C THR A 216 -9.89 0.79 -11.82
N THR A 217 -9.57 2.05 -12.10
CA THR A 217 -10.57 3.12 -12.22
C THR A 217 -11.15 3.23 -13.63
N GLU A 218 -12.13 4.11 -13.81
CA GLU A 218 -12.73 4.47 -15.10
C GLU A 218 -11.74 5.02 -16.14
N VAL A 219 -10.57 5.47 -15.70
CA VAL A 219 -9.45 5.85 -16.58
C VAL A 219 -9.03 4.67 -17.47
N ASN A 220 -9.23 3.43 -17.00
CA ASN A 220 -9.10 2.24 -17.82
C ASN A 220 -10.48 1.77 -18.31
N PRO A 221 -10.86 2.04 -19.57
CA PRO A 221 -12.19 1.72 -20.09
C PRO A 221 -12.45 0.20 -20.17
N PHE A 222 -11.42 -0.62 -20.32
CA PHE A 222 -11.57 -2.08 -20.40
C PHE A 222 -11.95 -2.68 -19.05
N TYR A 223 -11.23 -2.29 -18.00
CA TYR A 223 -11.51 -2.78 -16.65
C TYR A 223 -12.84 -2.23 -16.13
N ASP A 224 -13.13 -0.96 -16.38
CA ASP A 224 -14.42 -0.38 -16.06
C ASP A 224 -15.58 -1.11 -16.77
N SER A 225 -15.46 -1.43 -18.06
CA SER A 225 -16.46 -2.24 -18.77
C SER A 225 -16.66 -3.62 -18.13
N PHE A 226 -15.56 -4.27 -17.72
CA PHE A 226 -15.58 -5.53 -16.99
C PHE A 226 -16.34 -5.42 -15.66
N VAL A 227 -16.07 -4.38 -14.86
CA VAL A 227 -16.77 -4.13 -13.59
C VAL A 227 -18.25 -3.82 -13.83
N ARG A 228 -18.60 -3.01 -14.84
CA ARG A 228 -20.01 -2.76 -15.21
C ARG A 228 -20.74 -4.05 -15.56
N TRP A 229 -20.10 -4.95 -16.31
CA TRP A 229 -20.65 -6.28 -16.60
C TRP A 229 -20.88 -7.09 -15.32
N GLN A 230 -19.88 -7.14 -14.42
CA GLN A 230 -19.98 -7.85 -13.14
C GLN A 230 -21.15 -7.34 -12.29
N MET A 231 -21.27 -6.01 -12.13
CA MET A 231 -22.33 -5.39 -11.34
C MET A 231 -23.72 -5.64 -11.94
N ARG A 232 -23.87 -5.60 -13.27
CA ARG A 232 -25.12 -5.95 -13.95
C ARG A 232 -25.51 -7.42 -13.72
N LYS A 233 -24.53 -8.34 -13.74
CA LYS A 233 -24.77 -9.76 -13.45
C LYS A 233 -25.19 -9.98 -12.00
N LEU A 234 -24.49 -9.38 -11.04
CA LEU A 234 -24.85 -9.45 -9.62
C LEU A 234 -26.25 -8.91 -9.35
N LYS A 235 -26.63 -7.79 -9.99
CA LYS A 235 -28.00 -7.26 -9.93
C LYS A 235 -29.02 -8.24 -10.49
N LYS A 236 -28.78 -8.84 -11.67
CA LYS A 236 -29.67 -9.84 -12.28
C LYS A 236 -29.85 -11.08 -11.41
N MET A 237 -28.83 -11.45 -10.64
CA MET A 237 -28.86 -12.56 -9.69
C MET A 237 -29.51 -12.20 -8.34
N GLY A 238 -30.03 -10.98 -8.17
CA GLY A 238 -30.61 -10.52 -6.90
C GLY A 238 -29.60 -10.30 -5.78
N LYS A 239 -28.29 -10.19 -6.10
CA LYS A 239 -27.22 -9.96 -5.10
C LYS A 239 -26.97 -8.48 -4.80
N ILE A 240 -27.56 -7.58 -5.57
CA ILE A 240 -27.55 -6.13 -5.33
C ILE A 240 -28.96 -5.69 -5.01
N VAL A 241 -29.16 -5.18 -3.80
CA VAL A 241 -30.44 -4.66 -3.32
C VAL A 241 -30.30 -3.18 -2.99
N LYS A 242 -31.40 -2.43 -3.13
CA LYS A 242 -31.50 -1.06 -2.63
C LYS A 242 -32.34 -1.11 -1.37
N ASP A 243 -31.75 -0.72 -0.24
CA ASP A 243 -32.39 -0.81 1.07
C ASP A 243 -31.80 0.24 2.02
N LEU A 244 -32.53 0.58 3.08
CA LEU A 244 -32.05 1.45 4.14
C LEU A 244 -31.39 0.59 5.22
N ARG A 245 -30.09 0.79 5.43
CA ARG A 245 -29.29 -0.04 6.35
C ARG A 245 -28.41 0.82 7.24
N TYR A 246 -28.26 0.41 8.49
CA TYR A 246 -27.23 0.95 9.37
C TYR A 246 -25.85 0.54 8.87
N THR A 247 -24.95 1.51 8.83
CA THR A 247 -23.56 1.31 8.43
C THR A 247 -22.69 2.29 9.20
N ILE A 248 -21.40 1.98 9.35
CA ILE A 248 -20.45 2.99 9.80
C ILE A 248 -20.39 4.07 8.72
N TYR A 249 -20.52 5.33 9.13
CA TYR A 249 -20.67 6.47 8.25
C TYR A 249 -19.65 7.55 8.63
N SER A 250 -19.02 8.16 7.63
CA SER A 250 -18.13 9.30 7.83
C SER A 250 -18.91 10.59 7.57
N PRO A 251 -19.16 11.44 8.59
CA PRO A 251 -19.81 12.74 8.38
C PRO A 251 -18.99 13.68 7.48
N LEU A 252 -17.66 13.54 7.50
CA LEU A 252 -16.75 14.33 6.69
C LEU A 252 -16.86 13.94 5.20
N ASP A 253 -16.88 12.65 4.90
CA ASP A 253 -16.91 12.16 3.52
C ASP A 253 -18.33 12.06 2.94
N GLY A 254 -19.36 12.16 3.79
CA GLY A 254 -20.75 12.11 3.36
C GLY A 254 -21.19 10.74 2.83
N GLN A 255 -20.54 9.66 3.26
CA GLN A 255 -20.78 8.31 2.73
C GLN A 255 -20.47 7.19 3.76
N PRO A 256 -20.90 5.93 3.49
CA PRO A 256 -20.48 4.77 4.26
C PRO A 256 -18.95 4.62 4.30
N CYS A 257 -18.38 4.35 5.47
CA CYS A 257 -16.95 4.15 5.68
C CYS A 257 -16.64 2.65 5.79
N ALA A 258 -16.20 2.07 4.68
CA ALA A 258 -15.81 0.67 4.61
C ALA A 258 -14.47 0.43 5.32
N ASP A 259 -14.14 -0.83 5.62
CA ASP A 259 -12.95 -1.17 6.41
C ASP A 259 -11.64 -0.64 5.81
N HIS A 260 -11.51 -0.65 4.47
CA HIS A 260 -10.33 -0.14 3.78
C HIS A 260 -10.23 1.39 3.75
N ASP A 261 -11.30 2.10 4.11
CA ASP A 261 -11.32 3.56 4.21
C ASP A 261 -10.98 4.04 5.63
N ARG A 262 -10.84 3.13 6.60
CA ARG A 262 -10.66 3.47 8.03
C ARG A 262 -9.20 3.65 8.42
N ALA A 263 -8.94 4.68 9.21
CA ALA A 263 -7.65 4.85 9.89
C ALA A 263 -7.50 3.95 11.13
N SER A 264 -8.60 3.57 11.78
CA SER A 264 -8.67 2.71 12.96
C SER A 264 -10.02 1.97 13.04
N GLY A 265 -10.10 0.88 13.81
CA GLY A 265 -11.34 0.14 13.96
C GLY A 265 -11.76 -0.69 12.74
N GLU A 266 -10.78 -1.26 12.03
CA GLU A 266 -11.03 -2.28 10.99
C GLU A 266 -11.84 -3.44 11.58
N GLY A 267 -12.96 -3.79 10.96
CA GLY A 267 -13.88 -4.84 11.42
C GLY A 267 -14.87 -4.41 12.51
N VAL A 268 -14.89 -3.13 12.93
CA VAL A 268 -15.91 -2.61 13.85
C VAL A 268 -17.26 -2.51 13.12
N LEU A 269 -18.31 -3.03 13.75
CA LEU A 269 -19.69 -3.01 13.23
C LEU A 269 -20.58 -2.10 14.08
N PRO A 270 -21.71 -1.62 13.53
CA PRO A 270 -22.72 -0.92 14.33
C PRO A 270 -23.17 -1.79 15.50
N GLN A 271 -23.20 -1.20 16.70
CA GLN A 271 -23.69 -1.87 17.91
C GLN A 271 -25.09 -1.36 18.24
N GLU A 272 -26.03 -2.29 18.40
CA GLU A 272 -27.42 -1.98 18.75
C GLU A 272 -27.57 -1.73 20.25
N TYR A 273 -28.35 -0.71 20.60
CA TYR A 273 -28.70 -0.37 21.97
C TYR A 273 -30.17 0.00 22.06
N THR A 274 -30.84 -0.44 23.13
CA THR A 274 -32.20 0.01 23.46
C THR A 274 -32.12 1.33 24.21
N LEU A 275 -32.53 2.42 23.57
CA LEU A 275 -32.62 3.74 24.20
C LEU A 275 -33.99 3.90 24.90
N VAL A 276 -34.03 3.76 26.22
CA VAL A 276 -35.24 4.00 27.01
C VAL A 276 -35.43 5.50 27.21
N LYS A 277 -36.55 6.03 26.71
CA LYS A 277 -36.92 7.43 26.93
C LYS A 277 -37.70 7.55 28.23
N MET A 278 -37.15 8.27 29.20
CA MET A 278 -37.83 8.57 30.47
C MET A 278 -38.25 10.04 30.46
N GLU A 279 -39.53 10.29 30.74
CA GLU A 279 -40.06 11.65 30.84
C GLU A 279 -39.54 12.34 32.10
N VAL A 280 -39.01 13.55 31.95
CA VAL A 280 -38.58 14.37 33.09
C VAL A 280 -39.82 15.05 33.66
N ILE A 281 -40.20 14.67 34.88
CA ILE A 281 -41.28 15.34 35.62
C ILE A 281 -40.68 16.59 36.30
N PRO A 282 -41.23 17.79 36.07
CA PRO A 282 -40.76 19.00 36.75
C PRO A 282 -40.85 18.83 38.28
N HIS A 283 -39.77 19.18 38.97
CA HIS A 283 -39.84 19.41 40.41
C HIS A 283 -40.10 20.89 40.66
N PHE A 284 -41.04 21.16 41.56
CA PHE A 284 -41.50 22.43 42.10
C PHE A 284 -42.79 23.02 41.49
N PRO A 285 -43.83 23.27 42.32
CA PRO A 285 -44.94 24.13 41.93
C PRO A 285 -44.42 25.56 41.69
N GLN A 286 -45.01 26.25 40.70
CA GLN A 286 -44.78 27.68 40.51
C GLN A 286 -45.13 28.41 41.82
N SER A 287 -44.14 29.04 42.43
CA SER A 287 -44.31 29.96 43.57
C SER A 287 -45.17 31.15 43.19
#